data_AF-A0A1T5IWD3-F1
#
_entry.id   AF-A0A1T5IWD3-F1
#
_cell.length_a   1.000
_cell.length_b   1.000
_cell.length_c   1.000
_cell.angle_alpha   90.00
_cell.angle_beta   90.00
_cell.angle_gamma   90.00
#
_symmetry.space_group_name_H-M   'P 1'
#
loop_
_entity.id
_entity.type
_entity.pdbx_description
1 polymer ?
#
loop_
_entity_poly.entity_id
_entity_poly.type
_entity_poly.pdbx_seq_one_letter_code
_entity_poly.pdbx_strand_id
1 'polypeptide(L)'
;MDRTRAWYERFARQEAAGRSPLYVAWAEGVAADDEVLALLDELPPEKRQPNLLFACARWCGADDGMAEVASPREVPSPRERVSSRERASSGATIGATAGASWGGEVGADVGTRVAAGADADNGGTPYAAFRGFVVSNWSRVAEEMRLRSTQTNEPGRTASILPVLAQIDEAEGPLALIDVGASAGLCLYPDRYSFRLTHSSSVRSLDAEPGAQMLDPDDDIGRVDAETGAQMLNPDDGIWRLDPEDGLSSVVLETVITDTAGRNDAALDSADRDKHTRDASETTVPAGPDAAQGSAEAIPASLVLPTRMPRIAWRAGIDLAPIDVRDAEDIRWFLTLLWPEETERRSRIEAALEIVRRNPPLLVTGDAVDDLAALVAQVPAGATPVVVTAGVLAYLPPARREEFAREVRRLGVRWISNEGERVLPAVAERLARIEEAGAAASEPGRFIIALDGEPLAVAGPHGQWLRFL
;
A
#
# COMPACT_ATOMS: atom_id res chain seq x y z
N MET A 1 9.72 28.59 -2.51
CA MET A 1 11.09 28.08 -2.34
C MET A 1 11.33 27.49 -0.96
N ASP A 2 11.25 28.26 0.14
CA ASP A 2 11.64 27.77 1.49
C ASP A 2 10.90 26.52 1.99
N ARG A 3 9.59 26.42 1.74
CA ARG A 3 8.80 25.23 2.14
C ARG A 3 9.21 23.96 1.37
N THR A 4 9.41 24.08 0.05
CA THR A 4 9.87 22.97 -0.80
C THR A 4 11.24 22.52 -0.34
N ARG A 5 12.18 23.45 -0.15
CA ARG A 5 13.53 23.16 0.35
C ARG A 5 13.52 22.38 1.66
N ALA A 6 12.81 22.89 2.67
CA ALA A 6 12.72 22.25 3.98
C ALA A 6 12.14 20.83 3.90
N TRP A 7 11.24 20.55 2.95
CA TRP A 7 10.73 19.21 2.72
C TRP A 7 11.83 18.27 2.21
N TYR A 8 12.62 18.68 1.21
CA TYR A 8 13.72 17.86 0.70
C TYR A 8 14.82 17.63 1.76
N GLU A 9 15.17 18.64 2.56
CA GLU A 9 16.10 18.47 3.69
C GLU A 9 15.58 17.49 4.74
N ARG A 10 14.29 17.61 5.08
CA ARG A 10 13.64 16.67 6.00
C ARG A 10 13.63 15.27 5.42
N PHE A 11 13.26 15.11 4.15
CA PHE A 11 13.22 13.83 3.48
C PHE A 11 14.60 13.15 3.43
N ALA A 12 15.67 13.91 3.14
CA ALA A 12 17.02 13.35 3.17
C ALA A 12 17.37 12.79 4.57
N ARG A 13 17.24 13.64 5.59
CA ARG A 13 17.63 13.32 6.97
C ARG A 13 16.73 12.30 7.66
N GLN A 14 15.44 12.35 7.34
CA GLN A 14 14.40 11.63 8.06
C GLN A 14 13.61 10.71 7.15
N GLU A 15 13.94 10.44 5.90
CA GLU A 15 13.14 9.45 5.15
C GLU A 15 14.07 8.51 4.41
N ALA A 16 15.01 9.08 3.66
CA ALA A 16 15.98 8.33 2.89
C ALA A 16 17.15 7.84 3.75
N ALA A 17 17.50 8.55 4.83
CA ALA A 17 18.58 8.18 5.73
C ALA A 17 18.44 6.74 6.24
N GLY A 18 19.53 5.96 6.13
CA GLY A 18 19.57 4.56 6.54
C GLY A 18 18.84 3.58 5.61
N ARG A 19 18.17 4.07 4.56
CA ARG A 19 17.35 3.26 3.63
C ARG A 19 17.80 3.36 2.17
N SER A 20 18.05 4.58 1.67
CA SER A 20 18.43 4.83 0.28
C SER A 20 19.49 5.93 0.22
N PRO A 21 20.79 5.57 0.17
CA PRO A 21 21.87 6.54 -0.05
C PRO A 21 21.68 7.37 -1.32
N LEU A 22 21.09 6.78 -2.38
CA LEU A 22 20.80 7.52 -3.61
C LEU A 22 19.81 8.65 -3.36
N TYR A 23 18.68 8.34 -2.72
CA TYR A 23 17.62 9.33 -2.49
C TYR A 23 18.04 10.37 -1.44
N VAL A 24 18.95 10.04 -0.51
CA VAL A 24 19.63 11.04 0.35
C VAL A 24 20.40 12.02 -0.53
N ALA A 25 21.30 11.52 -1.39
CA ALA A 25 22.14 12.36 -2.23
C ALA A 25 21.32 13.24 -3.17
N TRP A 26 20.25 12.70 -3.77
CA TRP A 26 19.35 13.47 -4.62
C TRP A 26 18.58 14.53 -3.84
N ALA A 27 18.05 14.19 -2.65
CA ALA A 27 17.27 15.13 -1.87
C ALA A 27 18.11 16.28 -1.28
N GLU A 28 19.30 15.99 -0.76
CA GLU A 28 20.24 17.03 -0.31
C GLU A 28 20.68 17.93 -1.46
N GLY A 29 20.92 17.35 -2.63
CA GLY A 29 21.26 18.09 -3.83
C GLY A 29 20.14 19.05 -4.27
N VAL A 30 18.89 18.56 -4.37
CA VAL A 30 17.73 19.41 -4.69
C VAL A 30 17.55 20.50 -3.64
N ALA A 31 17.70 20.17 -2.36
CA ALA A 31 17.60 21.13 -1.28
C ALA A 31 18.70 22.22 -1.33
N ALA A 32 19.81 22.00 -2.04
CA ALA A 32 20.87 22.98 -2.23
C ALA A 32 20.81 23.74 -3.57
N ASP A 33 19.82 23.45 -4.43
CA ASP A 33 19.81 23.90 -5.83
C ASP A 33 18.60 24.80 -6.16
N ASP A 34 18.87 26.11 -6.23
CA ASP A 34 17.84 27.12 -6.47
C ASP A 34 17.17 26.98 -7.86
N GLU A 35 17.88 26.45 -8.85
CA GLU A 35 17.34 26.25 -10.20
C GLU A 35 16.30 25.12 -10.18
N VAL A 36 16.64 23.97 -9.59
CA VAL A 36 15.70 22.84 -9.50
C VAL A 36 14.51 23.17 -8.59
N LEU A 37 14.72 23.93 -7.51
CA LEU A 37 13.63 24.42 -6.66
C LEU A 37 12.70 25.39 -7.39
N ALA A 38 13.23 26.26 -8.27
CA ALA A 38 12.42 27.14 -9.10
C ALA A 38 11.53 26.34 -10.07
N LEU A 39 12.09 25.31 -10.70
CA LEU A 39 11.33 24.38 -11.56
C LEU A 39 10.20 23.72 -10.78
N LEU A 40 10.49 23.12 -9.62
CA LEU A 40 9.47 22.49 -8.76
C LEU A 40 8.36 23.45 -8.33
N ASP A 41 8.69 24.74 -8.12
CA ASP A 41 7.71 25.75 -7.71
C ASP A 41 6.68 26.09 -8.80
N GLU A 42 6.88 25.67 -10.06
CA GLU A 42 5.89 25.72 -11.16
C GLU A 42 4.75 24.69 -11.02
N LEU A 43 4.95 23.65 -10.20
CA LEU A 43 3.97 22.60 -9.96
C LEU A 43 3.09 22.97 -8.76
N PRO A 44 1.84 22.48 -8.65
CA PRO A 44 1.07 22.59 -7.42
C PRO A 44 1.82 21.98 -6.22
N PRO A 45 1.70 22.51 -4.99
CA PRO A 45 2.44 22.04 -3.82
C PRO A 45 2.39 20.52 -3.58
N GLU A 46 1.22 19.91 -3.79
CA GLU A 46 0.99 18.47 -3.67
C GLU A 46 1.76 17.64 -4.69
N LYS A 47 2.22 18.24 -5.79
CA LYS A 47 3.04 17.58 -6.82
C LYS A 47 4.54 17.82 -6.63
N ARG A 48 5.00 18.46 -5.54
CA ARG A 48 6.43 18.76 -5.30
C ARG A 48 7.14 17.73 -4.41
N GLN A 49 6.55 16.54 -4.25
CA GLN A 49 7.04 15.50 -3.35
C GLN A 49 8.38 14.92 -3.85
N PRO A 50 9.38 14.68 -2.97
CA PRO A 50 10.64 14.05 -3.36
C PRO A 50 10.45 12.71 -4.06
N ASN A 51 9.65 11.80 -3.49
CA ASN A 51 9.33 10.50 -4.10
C ASN A 51 8.72 10.63 -5.50
N LEU A 52 7.85 11.62 -5.72
CA LEU A 52 7.22 11.84 -7.03
C LEU A 52 8.24 12.34 -8.05
N LEU A 53 9.08 13.31 -7.68
CA LEU A 53 10.15 13.81 -8.55
C LEU A 53 11.09 12.66 -8.96
N PHE A 54 11.57 11.89 -7.98
CA PHE A 54 12.55 10.83 -8.22
C PHE A 54 11.96 9.70 -9.07
N ALA A 55 10.72 9.29 -8.79
CA ALA A 55 10.01 8.31 -9.61
C ALA A 55 9.76 8.83 -11.03
N CYS A 56 9.30 10.07 -11.22
CA CYS A 56 9.07 10.64 -12.54
C CYS A 56 10.36 10.85 -13.33
N ALA A 57 11.47 11.21 -12.67
CA ALA A 57 12.77 11.30 -13.31
C ALA A 57 13.24 9.91 -13.80
N ARG A 58 13.18 8.88 -12.94
CA ARG A 58 13.52 7.49 -13.31
C ARG A 58 12.60 6.93 -14.39
N TRP A 59 11.29 7.20 -14.30
CA TRP A 59 10.32 6.89 -15.35
C TRP A 59 10.69 7.53 -16.70
N CYS A 60 11.24 8.75 -16.65
CA CYS A 60 11.73 9.44 -17.84
C CYS A 60 13.10 8.92 -18.33
N GLY A 61 13.78 8.07 -17.58
CA GLY A 61 15.08 7.49 -17.93
C GLY A 61 16.27 8.11 -17.22
N ALA A 62 16.07 8.81 -16.09
CA ALA A 62 17.18 9.17 -15.21
C ALA A 62 17.84 7.90 -14.67
N ASP A 63 19.15 7.80 -14.83
CA ASP A 63 19.94 6.68 -14.31
C ASP A 63 20.00 6.74 -12.78
N ASP A 64 19.69 5.62 -12.14
CA ASP A 64 19.77 5.43 -10.68
C ASP A 64 21.02 4.62 -10.28
N GLY A 65 21.89 4.29 -11.24
CA GLY A 65 23.10 3.49 -11.02
C GLY A 65 22.81 2.00 -10.77
N MET A 66 21.55 1.59 -10.85
CA MET A 66 21.08 0.23 -10.63
C MET A 66 20.64 -0.35 -11.97
N ALA A 67 21.60 -0.76 -12.80
CA ALA A 67 21.30 -1.33 -14.11
C ALA A 67 20.34 -2.54 -13.99
N GLU A 68 19.17 -2.47 -14.64
CA GLU A 68 18.38 -3.66 -14.99
C GLU A 68 18.41 -3.90 -16.50
N VAL A 69 18.78 -5.13 -16.88
CA VAL A 69 18.78 -5.67 -18.24
C VAL A 69 17.35 -5.76 -18.75
N ALA A 70 16.86 -4.73 -19.46
CA ALA A 70 16.00 -4.80 -20.65
C ALA A 70 15.40 -3.40 -20.95
N SER A 71 15.79 -2.79 -22.07
CA SER A 71 15.13 -1.59 -22.59
C SER A 71 13.66 -1.88 -22.96
N PRO A 72 12.71 -1.00 -22.63
CA PRO A 72 11.39 -1.02 -23.27
C PRO A 72 11.53 -0.57 -24.73
N ARG A 73 10.96 -1.36 -25.66
CA ARG A 73 10.63 -0.88 -27.01
C ARG A 73 9.71 0.34 -26.88
N GLU A 74 9.91 1.34 -27.75
CA GLU A 74 9.14 2.59 -27.81
C GLU A 74 7.63 2.33 -27.64
N VAL A 75 7.04 2.96 -26.63
CA VAL A 75 5.59 3.00 -26.41
C VAL A 75 5.05 4.24 -27.16
N PRO A 76 4.06 4.10 -28.06
CA PRO A 76 3.50 5.23 -28.80
C PRO A 76 2.80 6.22 -27.86
N SER A 77 2.78 7.49 -28.26
CA SER A 77 2.26 8.59 -27.46
C SER A 77 0.74 8.49 -27.22
N PRO A 78 0.19 9.13 -26.16
CA PRO A 78 -1.25 9.13 -25.85
C PRO A 78 -2.18 9.53 -27.01
N ARG A 79 -1.68 10.28 -28.01
CA ARG A 79 -2.45 10.70 -29.18
C ARG A 79 -2.71 9.56 -30.18
N GLU A 80 -1.97 8.48 -30.13
CA GLU A 80 -2.07 7.37 -31.08
C GLU A 80 -3.08 6.29 -30.62
N ARG A 81 -3.45 6.27 -29.34
CA ARG A 81 -4.35 5.28 -28.70
C ARG A 81 -5.84 5.43 -29.01
N VAL A 82 -6.28 6.57 -29.57
CA VAL A 82 -7.70 6.78 -29.94
C VAL A 82 -8.03 6.11 -31.28
N SER A 83 -7.04 5.81 -32.13
CA SER A 83 -7.27 5.29 -33.50
C SER A 83 -7.15 3.77 -33.67
N SER A 84 -6.70 3.06 -32.62
CA SER A 84 -6.46 1.61 -32.65
C SER A 84 -7.60 0.79 -32.03
N ARG A 85 -8.48 1.40 -31.22
CA ARG A 85 -9.68 0.74 -30.66
C ARG A 85 -10.78 0.44 -31.69
N GLU A 86 -10.75 1.04 -32.89
CA GLU A 86 -11.76 0.82 -33.94
C GLU A 86 -11.35 -0.17 -35.04
N ARG A 87 -10.18 -0.82 -34.96
CA ARG A 87 -9.68 -1.70 -36.04
C ARG A 87 -9.36 -3.16 -35.69
N ALA A 88 -9.54 -3.58 -34.45
CA ALA A 88 -9.31 -4.97 -34.05
C ALA A 88 -10.62 -5.73 -33.80
N SER A 89 -11.49 -5.77 -34.81
CA SER A 89 -12.64 -6.67 -34.86
C SER A 89 -12.68 -7.38 -36.21
N SER A 90 -11.66 -8.18 -36.51
CA SER A 90 -11.72 -9.18 -37.59
C SER A 90 -10.47 -10.06 -37.61
N GLY A 91 -10.65 -11.37 -37.40
CA GLY A 91 -9.86 -12.38 -38.12
C GLY A 91 -8.85 -13.22 -37.34
N ALA A 92 -9.31 -14.38 -36.85
CA ALA A 92 -8.82 -15.72 -37.17
C ALA A 92 -7.41 -16.22 -36.73
N THR A 93 -7.48 -17.27 -35.88
CA THR A 93 -6.94 -18.64 -36.05
C THR A 93 -5.44 -18.97 -35.86
N ILE A 94 -5.21 -19.72 -34.77
CA ILE A 94 -4.40 -20.97 -34.55
C ILE A 94 -3.18 -21.25 -35.46
N GLY A 95 -2.03 -21.53 -34.83
CA GLY A 95 -0.92 -22.31 -35.42
C GLY A 95 0.19 -22.66 -34.42
N ALA A 96 0.38 -23.95 -34.14
CA ALA A 96 1.40 -24.53 -33.25
C ALA A 96 2.75 -24.79 -33.96
N THR A 97 3.79 -25.13 -33.17
CA THR A 97 5.14 -25.74 -33.44
C THR A 97 6.30 -24.80 -33.09
N ALA A 98 7.52 -25.22 -32.72
CA ALA A 98 8.12 -26.41 -32.10
C ALA A 98 9.60 -26.03 -31.81
N GLY A 99 10.17 -26.59 -30.73
CA GLY A 99 11.55 -27.06 -30.59
C GLY A 99 12.75 -26.11 -30.79
N ALA A 100 13.58 -25.96 -29.75
CA ALA A 100 15.03 -26.21 -29.84
C ALA A 100 15.69 -26.27 -28.46
N SER A 101 16.28 -27.43 -28.16
CA SER A 101 17.20 -27.71 -27.06
C SER A 101 18.57 -27.08 -27.30
N TRP A 102 19.26 -26.65 -26.24
CA TRP A 102 20.72 -26.83 -26.13
C TRP A 102 21.09 -27.09 -24.67
N GLY A 103 21.68 -28.26 -24.45
CA GLY A 103 22.33 -28.65 -23.20
C GLY A 103 23.81 -28.29 -23.20
N GLY A 104 24.40 -28.32 -22.00
CA GLY A 104 25.83 -28.16 -21.77
C GLY A 104 26.14 -28.08 -20.27
N GLU A 105 26.22 -29.23 -19.61
CA GLU A 105 26.92 -29.38 -18.33
C GLU A 105 28.43 -29.23 -18.55
N VAL A 106 29.15 -28.54 -17.66
CA VAL A 106 30.09 -29.09 -16.65
C VAL A 106 30.97 -27.99 -16.06
N GLY A 107 31.24 -28.07 -14.74
CA GLY A 107 32.45 -27.50 -14.15
C GLY A 107 32.24 -26.83 -12.79
N ALA A 108 32.43 -27.59 -11.72
CA ALA A 108 32.63 -27.07 -10.37
C ALA A 108 34.05 -26.49 -10.23
N ASP A 109 34.19 -25.32 -9.59
CA ASP A 109 35.33 -25.06 -8.70
C ASP A 109 35.05 -23.96 -7.66
N VAL A 110 35.78 -24.08 -6.56
CA VAL A 110 35.65 -23.44 -5.26
C VAL A 110 36.37 -22.08 -5.23
N GLY A 111 35.71 -21.10 -4.63
CA GLY A 111 36.32 -20.01 -3.87
C GLY A 111 36.91 -18.86 -4.66
N THR A 112 36.44 -17.63 -4.39
CA THR A 112 37.25 -16.49 -3.92
C THR A 112 36.31 -15.31 -3.68
N ARG A 113 36.34 -14.73 -2.47
CA ARG A 113 35.79 -13.40 -2.17
C ARG A 113 36.43 -12.39 -3.12
N VAL A 114 35.64 -11.77 -3.99
CA VAL A 114 36.10 -10.59 -4.75
C VAL A 114 35.47 -9.35 -4.14
N ALA A 115 36.37 -8.46 -3.75
CA ALA A 115 36.13 -7.17 -3.17
C ALA A 115 35.37 -6.22 -4.12
N ALA A 116 34.77 -5.20 -3.50
CA ALA A 116 34.20 -4.03 -4.14
C ALA A 116 35.05 -3.54 -5.33
N GLY A 117 34.46 -3.58 -6.52
CA GLY A 117 34.97 -2.93 -7.72
C GLY A 117 34.10 -1.72 -8.01
N ALA A 118 34.48 -0.57 -7.47
CA ALA A 118 34.18 0.70 -8.10
C ALA A 118 34.95 0.73 -9.42
N ASP A 119 34.24 0.89 -10.54
CA ASP A 119 34.71 1.59 -11.74
C ASP A 119 33.59 1.61 -12.79
N ALA A 120 32.82 2.70 -12.76
CA ALA A 120 32.18 3.26 -13.94
C ALA A 120 32.47 4.77 -13.92
N ASP A 121 33.43 5.16 -14.73
CA ASP A 121 33.93 6.53 -14.89
C ASP A 121 32.84 7.42 -15.50
N ASN A 122 32.09 8.11 -14.64
CA ASN A 122 31.22 9.23 -14.99
C ASN A 122 31.38 10.26 -13.86
N GLY A 123 32.47 11.03 -13.90
CA GLY A 123 33.04 11.84 -12.81
C GLY A 123 32.19 12.99 -12.21
N GLY A 124 30.89 12.79 -11.97
CA GLY A 124 30.02 13.64 -11.17
C GLY A 124 29.47 12.90 -9.96
N THR A 125 29.03 13.64 -8.93
CA THR A 125 28.28 13.05 -7.81
C THR A 125 26.95 12.44 -8.32
N PRO A 126 26.32 11.49 -7.60
CA PRO A 126 25.01 10.93 -7.98
C PRO A 126 23.95 12.01 -8.24
N TYR A 127 24.02 13.13 -7.51
CA TYR A 127 23.16 14.29 -7.76
C TYR A 127 23.49 15.03 -9.07
N ALA A 128 24.76 15.17 -9.46
CA ALA A 128 25.13 15.90 -10.67
C ALA A 128 24.55 15.27 -11.94
N ALA A 129 24.57 13.94 -12.04
CA ALA A 129 23.96 13.20 -13.15
C ALA A 129 22.43 13.39 -13.16
N PHE A 130 21.78 13.18 -12.01
CA PHE A 130 20.34 13.40 -11.83
C PHE A 130 19.92 14.83 -12.19
N ARG A 131 20.63 15.84 -11.68
CA ARG A 131 20.39 17.26 -11.96
C ARG A 131 20.48 17.55 -13.46
N GLY A 132 21.55 17.08 -14.11
CA GLY A 132 21.75 17.25 -15.54
C GLY A 132 20.58 16.67 -16.35
N PHE A 133 20.09 15.51 -15.95
CA PHE A 133 18.91 14.89 -16.55
C PHE A 133 17.63 15.72 -16.31
N VAL A 134 17.33 16.06 -15.06
CA VAL A 134 16.09 16.77 -14.68
C VAL A 134 16.00 18.12 -15.38
N VAL A 135 17.06 18.92 -15.36
CA VAL A 135 17.06 20.24 -16.03
C VAL A 135 16.88 20.10 -17.54
N SER A 136 17.56 19.13 -18.17
CA SER A 136 17.47 18.91 -19.62
C SER A 136 16.13 18.34 -20.07
N ASN A 137 15.38 17.69 -19.17
CA ASN A 137 14.14 16.97 -19.48
C ASN A 137 12.93 17.51 -18.70
N TRP A 138 13.03 18.72 -18.12
CA TRP A 138 12.04 19.22 -17.15
C TRP A 138 10.61 19.16 -17.68
N SER A 139 10.35 19.59 -18.92
CA SER A 139 9.00 19.58 -19.49
C SER A 139 8.33 18.20 -19.42
N ARG A 140 9.09 17.13 -19.69
CA ARG A 140 8.61 15.75 -19.67
C ARG A 140 8.44 15.23 -18.24
N VAL A 141 9.40 15.53 -17.36
CA VAL A 141 9.33 15.15 -15.93
C VAL A 141 8.14 15.85 -15.27
N ALA A 142 7.95 17.14 -15.50
CA ALA A 142 6.85 17.94 -14.96
C ALA A 142 5.49 17.48 -15.49
N GLU A 143 5.39 17.07 -16.76
CA GLU A 143 4.16 16.46 -17.32
C GLU A 143 3.78 15.20 -16.53
N GLU A 144 4.72 14.28 -16.34
CA GLU A 144 4.50 13.05 -15.57
C GLU A 144 4.15 13.36 -14.11
N MET A 145 4.81 14.33 -13.48
CA MET A 145 4.49 14.75 -12.10
C MET A 145 3.09 15.35 -11.98
N ARG A 146 2.58 16.05 -13.01
CA ARG A 146 1.21 16.57 -13.00
C ARG A 146 0.19 15.44 -13.15
N LEU A 147 0.46 14.49 -14.03
CA LEU A 147 -0.43 13.36 -14.32
C LEU A 147 -0.48 12.35 -13.18
N ARG A 148 0.66 12.07 -12.55
CA ARG A 148 0.80 10.94 -11.63
C ARG A 148 0.83 11.37 -10.18
N SER A 149 0.54 10.41 -9.30
CA SER A 149 0.58 10.58 -7.85
C SER A 149 1.36 9.43 -7.24
N THR A 150 1.97 9.65 -6.09
CA THR A 150 2.56 8.55 -5.31
C THR A 150 1.43 7.66 -4.80
N GLN A 151 1.58 6.35 -4.99
CA GLN A 151 0.62 5.36 -4.52
C GLN A 151 1.38 4.32 -3.69
N THR A 152 1.15 4.36 -2.37
CA THR A 152 1.86 3.50 -1.43
C THR A 152 0.91 2.40 -0.95
N ASN A 153 0.93 1.28 -1.66
CA ASN A 153 0.18 0.07 -1.31
C ASN A 153 1.15 -0.96 -0.73
N GLU A 154 1.10 -1.16 0.59
CA GLU A 154 2.05 -1.99 1.35
C GLU A 154 1.32 -3.18 1.98
N PRO A 155 1.51 -4.41 1.46
CA PRO A 155 0.91 -5.63 2.01
C PRO A 155 1.13 -5.79 3.52
N GLY A 156 2.29 -5.36 4.03
CA GLY A 156 2.63 -5.43 5.45
C GLY A 156 1.60 -4.77 6.38
N ARG A 157 0.90 -3.72 5.93
CA ARG A 157 -0.16 -3.05 6.73
C ARG A 157 -1.32 -3.97 7.09
N THR A 158 -1.54 -5.04 6.33
CA THR A 158 -2.56 -6.04 6.65
C THR A 158 -2.29 -6.77 7.96
N ALA A 159 -1.01 -6.92 8.35
CA ALA A 159 -0.63 -7.59 9.59
C ALA A 159 -1.11 -6.84 10.84
N SER A 160 -1.13 -5.51 10.78
CA SER A 160 -1.59 -4.66 11.90
C SER A 160 -3.09 -4.70 12.12
N ILE A 161 -3.87 -4.96 11.07
CA ILE A 161 -5.34 -5.01 11.13
C ILE A 161 -5.89 -6.43 11.21
N LEU A 162 -5.06 -7.45 10.94
CA LEU A 162 -5.45 -8.87 10.95
C LEU A 162 -6.15 -9.30 12.25
N PRO A 163 -5.67 -8.93 13.47
CA PRO A 163 -6.36 -9.30 14.70
C PRO A 163 -7.77 -8.70 14.79
N VAL A 164 -7.95 -7.46 14.32
CA VAL A 164 -9.25 -6.77 14.32
C VAL A 164 -10.21 -7.45 13.34
N LEU A 165 -9.75 -7.76 12.13
CA LEU A 165 -10.54 -8.48 11.12
C LEU A 165 -10.99 -9.84 11.64
N ALA A 166 -10.10 -10.61 12.27
CA ALA A 166 -10.44 -11.92 12.83
C ALA A 166 -11.49 -11.84 13.93
N GLN A 167 -11.44 -10.81 14.80
CA GLN A 167 -12.45 -10.60 15.83
C GLN A 167 -13.81 -10.19 15.26
N ILE A 168 -13.84 -9.34 14.24
CA ILE A 168 -15.10 -9.00 13.55
C ILE A 168 -15.69 -10.27 12.92
N ASP A 169 -14.88 -11.09 12.25
CA ASP A 169 -15.36 -12.34 11.63
C ASP A 169 -15.90 -13.34 12.68
N GLU A 170 -15.25 -13.43 13.84
CA GLU A 170 -15.73 -14.27 14.94
C GLU A 170 -17.05 -13.78 15.54
N ALA A 171 -17.22 -12.45 15.67
CA ALA A 171 -18.40 -11.86 16.29
C ALA A 171 -19.60 -11.73 15.34
N GLU A 172 -19.36 -11.35 14.08
CA GLU A 172 -20.38 -10.90 13.14
C GLU A 172 -20.48 -11.76 11.87
N GLY A 173 -19.53 -12.67 11.65
CA GLY A 173 -19.49 -13.56 10.48
C GLY A 173 -18.62 -13.03 9.33
N PRO A 174 -18.65 -13.70 8.16
CA PRO A 174 -17.74 -13.43 7.05
C PRO A 174 -17.71 -11.97 6.61
N LEU A 175 -16.53 -11.49 6.22
CA LEU A 175 -16.30 -10.08 5.95
C LEU A 175 -16.52 -9.73 4.47
N ALA A 176 -17.12 -8.57 4.24
CA ALA A 176 -17.04 -7.82 2.99
C ALA A 176 -16.05 -6.67 3.18
N LEU A 177 -14.80 -6.88 2.73
CA LEU A 177 -13.68 -5.99 2.98
C LEU A 177 -13.61 -4.87 1.94
N ILE A 178 -13.64 -3.62 2.38
CA ILE A 178 -13.52 -2.42 1.55
C ILE A 178 -12.25 -1.66 1.92
N ASP A 179 -11.32 -1.50 0.98
CA ASP A 179 -10.09 -0.72 1.16
C ASP A 179 -10.22 0.66 0.51
N VAL A 180 -9.97 1.71 1.27
CA VAL A 180 -10.01 3.10 0.81
C VAL A 180 -8.60 3.57 0.48
N GLY A 181 -8.40 4.07 -0.73
CA GLY A 181 -7.06 4.28 -1.28
C GLY A 181 -6.40 2.96 -1.69
N ALA A 182 -7.19 2.06 -2.27
CA ALA A 182 -6.80 0.69 -2.52
C ALA A 182 -5.61 0.55 -3.49
N SER A 183 -5.34 1.55 -4.34
CA SER A 183 -4.29 1.50 -5.36
C SER A 183 -4.36 0.21 -6.20
N ALA A 184 -3.43 -0.73 -6.03
CA ALA A 184 -3.39 -2.02 -6.73
C ALA A 184 -4.18 -3.14 -6.03
N GLY A 185 -4.86 -2.82 -4.93
CA GLY A 185 -5.67 -3.77 -4.15
C GLY A 185 -4.88 -4.68 -3.22
N LEU A 186 -3.57 -4.47 -3.02
CA LEU A 186 -2.72 -5.40 -2.26
C LEU A 186 -3.19 -5.62 -0.80
N CYS A 187 -3.82 -4.62 -0.18
CA CYS A 187 -4.31 -4.73 1.20
C CYS A 187 -5.69 -5.42 1.33
N LEU A 188 -6.33 -5.80 0.21
CA LEU A 188 -7.59 -6.56 0.19
C LEU A 188 -7.40 -8.08 0.37
N TYR A 189 -6.16 -8.53 0.55
CA TYR A 189 -5.77 -9.93 0.58
C TYR A 189 -5.12 -10.40 1.89
N PRO A 190 -5.54 -9.93 3.10
CA PRO A 190 -4.97 -10.43 4.35
C PRO A 190 -5.11 -11.96 4.47
N ASP A 191 -6.19 -12.52 3.95
CA ASP A 191 -6.45 -13.95 3.91
C ASP A 191 -5.57 -14.71 2.91
N ARG A 192 -4.84 -14.04 2.02
CA ARG A 192 -3.93 -14.68 1.05
C ARG A 192 -2.45 -14.44 1.35
N TYR A 193 -2.12 -13.82 2.48
CA TYR A 193 -0.75 -13.67 2.96
C TYR A 193 -0.52 -14.53 4.20
N SER A 194 0.67 -15.11 4.33
CA SER A 194 1.08 -15.78 5.56
C SER A 194 1.70 -14.78 6.53
N PHE A 195 1.44 -14.94 7.82
CA PHE A 195 1.99 -14.07 8.88
C PHE A 195 2.91 -14.84 9.81
N ARG A 196 3.98 -14.16 10.24
CA ARG A 196 4.88 -14.60 11.31
C ARG A 196 4.87 -13.53 12.39
N LEU A 197 4.14 -13.80 13.47
CA LEU A 197 3.94 -12.87 14.57
C LEU A 197 4.90 -13.27 15.70
N THR A 198 5.97 -12.50 15.86
CA THR A 198 7.02 -12.79 16.84
C THR A 198 6.76 -12.00 18.11
N HIS A 199 6.59 -12.70 19.23
CA HIS A 199 6.46 -12.10 20.56
C HIS A 199 7.50 -12.69 21.51
N SER A 200 8.39 -11.85 22.03
CA SER A 200 9.57 -12.26 22.81
C SER A 200 10.42 -13.29 22.04
N SER A 201 10.35 -14.57 22.42
CA SER A 201 11.04 -15.68 21.74
C SER A 201 10.09 -16.66 21.05
N SER A 202 8.78 -16.38 21.07
CA SER A 202 7.76 -17.21 20.46
C SER A 202 7.37 -16.67 19.09
N VAL A 203 7.19 -17.55 18.12
CA VAL A 203 6.67 -17.20 16.79
C VAL A 203 5.33 -17.90 16.62
N ARG A 204 4.29 -17.11 16.33
CA ARG A 204 3.00 -17.62 15.89
C ARG A 204 2.92 -17.48 14.38
N SER A 205 2.76 -18.62 13.71
CA SER A 205 2.50 -18.66 12.28
C SER A 205 1.01 -18.71 12.02
N LEU A 206 0.54 -17.87 11.10
CA LEU A 206 -0.79 -17.94 10.51
C LEU A 206 -0.60 -18.07 9.01
N ASP A 207 -0.79 -19.27 8.46
CA ASP A 207 -0.59 -19.50 7.04
C ASP A 207 -1.91 -19.35 6.28
N ALA A 208 -1.83 -18.69 5.12
CA ALA A 208 -2.97 -18.55 4.21
C ALA A 208 -3.15 -19.85 3.43
N GLU A 209 -3.87 -20.80 4.02
CA GLU A 209 -4.23 -22.06 3.36
C GLU A 209 -5.58 -21.92 2.65
N PRO A 210 -5.63 -21.99 1.29
CA PRO A 210 -6.88 -21.78 0.56
C PRO A 210 -7.97 -22.80 0.92
N GLY A 211 -7.61 -24.06 1.19
CA GLY A 211 -8.56 -25.08 1.63
C GLY A 211 -9.20 -24.84 3.01
N ALA A 212 -8.57 -24.02 3.86
CA ALA A 212 -9.08 -23.68 5.20
C ALA A 212 -10.03 -22.47 5.19
N GLN A 213 -10.17 -21.80 4.05
CA GLN A 213 -10.92 -20.55 3.88
C GLN A 213 -12.18 -20.69 3.02
N MET A 214 -12.53 -21.93 2.64
CA MET A 214 -13.80 -22.17 1.96
C MET A 214 -14.96 -21.72 2.87
N LEU A 215 -15.77 -20.81 2.34
CA LEU A 215 -17.10 -20.54 2.89
C LEU A 215 -17.95 -21.80 2.78
N ASP A 216 -18.93 -21.96 3.66
CA ASP A 216 -19.87 -23.07 3.54
C ASP A 216 -20.58 -22.92 2.18
N PRO A 217 -20.58 -23.93 1.29
CA PRO A 217 -21.32 -23.84 0.02
C PRO A 217 -22.84 -23.65 0.23
N ASP A 218 -23.36 -23.85 1.44
CA ASP A 218 -24.71 -23.48 1.83
C ASP A 218 -24.87 -22.08 2.44
N ASP A 219 -23.77 -21.36 2.72
CA ASP A 219 -23.82 -19.93 3.01
C ASP A 219 -24.28 -19.21 1.73
N ASP A 220 -25.43 -18.53 1.78
CA ASP A 220 -26.13 -17.92 0.64
C ASP A 220 -25.38 -16.73 0.00
N ILE A 221 -24.12 -16.51 0.39
CA ILE A 221 -23.25 -15.41 -0.06
C ILE A 221 -22.81 -15.70 -1.50
N GLY A 222 -23.53 -15.11 -2.46
CA GLY A 222 -23.19 -15.19 -3.89
C GLY A 222 -23.81 -16.38 -4.64
N ARG A 223 -24.88 -16.99 -4.14
CA ARG A 223 -25.62 -18.05 -4.86
C ARG A 223 -26.31 -17.48 -6.11
N VAL A 224 -25.83 -17.87 -7.29
CA VAL A 224 -26.53 -17.71 -8.58
C VAL A 224 -27.18 -19.06 -8.93
N ASP A 225 -28.32 -19.02 -9.64
CA ASP A 225 -29.15 -20.20 -9.92
C ASP A 225 -28.36 -21.39 -10.48
N ALA A 226 -28.84 -22.60 -10.15
CA ALA A 226 -28.24 -23.85 -10.57
C ALA A 226 -28.50 -24.23 -12.04
N GLU A 227 -29.21 -23.40 -12.82
CA GLU A 227 -29.65 -23.75 -14.18
C GLU A 227 -28.62 -23.44 -15.27
N THR A 228 -27.65 -22.55 -15.03
CA THR A 228 -26.72 -22.08 -16.09
C THR A 228 -25.34 -22.73 -16.13
N GLY A 229 -24.95 -23.53 -15.13
CA GLY A 229 -23.87 -24.53 -15.24
C GLY A 229 -22.47 -24.05 -15.67
N ALA A 230 -22.20 -22.74 -15.74
CA ALA A 230 -20.90 -22.19 -16.11
C ALA A 230 -20.57 -21.00 -15.21
N GLN A 231 -19.76 -21.23 -14.17
CA GLN A 231 -19.10 -20.15 -13.42
C GLN A 231 -18.06 -19.48 -14.33
N MET A 232 -18.45 -18.45 -15.07
CA MET A 232 -17.48 -17.45 -15.51
C MET A 232 -17.16 -16.58 -14.30
N LEU A 233 -15.89 -16.51 -13.90
CA LEU A 233 -15.35 -15.49 -13.01
C LEU A 233 -15.74 -14.13 -13.58
N ASN A 234 -16.75 -13.45 -13.01
CA ASN A 234 -17.00 -12.06 -13.33
C ASN A 234 -16.15 -11.22 -12.38
N PRO A 235 -15.02 -10.63 -12.81
CA PRO A 235 -14.18 -9.80 -11.93
C PRO A 235 -14.95 -8.58 -11.38
N ASP A 236 -16.11 -8.24 -11.96
CA ASP A 236 -16.92 -7.11 -11.55
C ASP A 236 -17.87 -7.43 -10.36
N ASP A 237 -17.96 -8.69 -9.90
CA ASP A 237 -18.85 -9.06 -8.78
C ASP A 237 -18.19 -8.91 -7.40
N GLY A 238 -16.86 -8.74 -7.34
CA GLY A 238 -16.09 -8.62 -6.09
C GLY A 238 -16.06 -9.88 -5.23
N ILE A 239 -16.62 -10.99 -5.72
CA ILE A 239 -16.67 -12.28 -5.02
C ILE A 239 -15.32 -12.96 -5.19
N TRP A 240 -14.64 -13.15 -4.07
CA TRP A 240 -13.41 -13.91 -4.05
C TRP A 240 -13.70 -15.41 -4.16
N ARG A 241 -12.98 -16.07 -5.06
CA ARG A 241 -13.09 -17.50 -5.29
C ARG A 241 -11.70 -18.09 -5.05
N LEU A 242 -11.57 -18.85 -3.98
CA LEU A 242 -10.34 -19.57 -3.65
C LEU A 242 -10.19 -20.72 -4.63
N ASP A 243 -9.02 -20.82 -5.27
CA ASP A 243 -8.65 -22.05 -5.94
C ASP A 243 -8.09 -23.02 -4.88
N PRO A 244 -8.73 -24.17 -4.62
CA PRO A 244 -8.21 -25.15 -3.67
C PRO A 244 -6.86 -25.73 -4.08
N GLU A 245 -6.48 -25.62 -5.36
CA GLU A 245 -5.18 -26.04 -5.89
C GLU A 245 -4.08 -25.00 -5.66
N ASP A 246 -4.41 -23.77 -5.24
CA ASP A 246 -3.40 -22.80 -4.85
C ASP A 246 -2.59 -23.37 -3.67
N GLY A 247 -1.26 -23.34 -3.80
CA GLY A 247 -0.36 -23.70 -2.71
C GLY A 247 -0.38 -22.69 -1.55
N LEU A 248 0.52 -22.87 -0.60
CA LEU A 248 0.80 -21.86 0.43
C LEU A 248 1.14 -20.51 -0.19
N SER A 249 0.81 -19.43 0.50
CA SER A 249 1.13 -18.08 0.05
C SER A 249 2.63 -17.90 -0.18
N SER A 250 2.98 -17.28 -1.31
CA SER A 250 4.33 -16.82 -1.61
C SER A 250 4.71 -15.55 -0.84
N VAL A 251 3.76 -14.91 -0.18
CA VAL A 251 3.96 -13.68 0.60
C VAL A 251 3.92 -14.03 2.08
N VAL A 252 5.06 -13.88 2.74
CA VAL A 252 5.19 -14.01 4.20
C VAL A 252 5.48 -12.64 4.80
N LEU A 253 4.63 -12.22 5.72
CA LEU A 253 4.71 -10.94 6.43
C LEU A 253 5.16 -11.18 7.87
N GLU A 254 6.28 -10.57 8.23
CA GLU A 254 6.84 -10.66 9.57
C GLU A 254 6.47 -9.42 10.38
N THR A 255 5.94 -9.64 11.59
CA THR A 255 5.53 -8.56 12.50
C THR A 255 5.99 -8.89 13.91
N VAL A 256 6.65 -7.93 14.54
CA VAL A 256 7.04 -8.04 15.96
C VAL A 256 5.90 -7.54 16.85
N ILE A 257 5.41 -8.38 17.74
CA ILE A 257 4.48 -8.00 18.79
C ILE A 257 5.28 -7.53 20.01
N THR A 258 4.92 -6.38 20.57
CA THR A 258 5.64 -5.77 21.71
C THR A 258 4.71 -5.47 22.88
N ASP A 259 5.19 -5.66 24.12
CA ASP A 259 4.44 -5.40 25.37
C ASP A 259 4.68 -4.01 25.96
N THR A 260 5.72 -3.33 25.50
CA THR A 260 6.11 -2.00 25.95
C THR A 260 6.18 -1.10 24.74
N ALA A 261 6.18 0.22 24.95
CA ALA A 261 6.47 1.15 23.87
C ALA A 261 7.75 0.70 23.18
N GLY A 262 7.66 0.27 21.92
CA GLY A 262 8.63 -0.64 21.31
C GLY A 262 10.06 -0.13 21.50
N ARG A 263 10.91 -0.89 22.22
CA ARG A 263 12.35 -0.67 22.08
C ARG A 263 12.75 -1.17 20.70
N ASN A 264 13.13 -0.21 19.89
CA ASN A 264 13.34 -0.35 18.48
C ASN A 264 14.69 -1.04 18.19
N ASP A 265 14.82 -2.33 18.50
CA ASP A 265 16.05 -3.08 18.17
C ASP A 265 16.00 -3.66 16.75
N ALA A 266 14.83 -3.66 16.09
CA ALA A 266 14.61 -4.21 14.75
C ALA A 266 13.89 -3.28 13.76
N ALA A 267 13.35 -2.13 14.16
CA ALA A 267 12.72 -1.20 13.22
C ALA A 267 13.65 -0.03 12.88
N LEU A 268 13.49 0.40 11.64
CA LEU A 268 14.09 1.55 11.00
C LEU A 268 14.27 2.75 11.97
N ASP A 269 15.41 3.44 11.83
CA ASP A 269 15.72 4.71 12.52
C ASP A 269 14.56 5.71 12.33
N SER A 270 14.55 6.75 13.17
CA SER A 270 13.68 7.92 13.37
C SER A 270 13.04 8.64 12.16
N ALA A 271 13.06 8.01 10.99
CA ALA A 271 12.72 8.51 9.68
C ALA A 271 11.27 8.23 9.22
N ASP A 272 10.65 7.13 9.64
CA ASP A 272 9.24 6.88 9.28
C ASP A 272 8.23 7.79 10.04
N ARG A 273 8.73 8.80 10.76
CA ARG A 273 8.00 9.67 11.69
C ARG A 273 7.00 10.63 11.07
N ASP A 274 7.23 11.12 9.85
CA ASP A 274 6.48 12.28 9.33
C ASP A 274 5.80 12.11 7.96
N LYS A 275 5.89 10.92 7.33
CA LYS A 275 5.26 10.67 6.01
C LYS A 275 3.73 10.65 6.08
N HIS A 276 3.18 10.22 7.22
CA HIS A 276 1.76 10.02 7.45
C HIS A 276 1.18 10.94 8.54
N THR A 277 1.97 11.92 8.99
CA THR A 277 1.56 12.94 9.98
C THR A 277 1.22 14.28 9.34
N ARG A 278 1.09 14.34 7.99
CA ARG A 278 1.04 15.58 7.18
C ARG A 278 0.42 16.75 7.94
N ASP A 279 1.32 17.67 8.24
CA ASP A 279 1.13 18.95 8.92
C ASP A 279 -0.04 19.72 8.30
N ALA A 280 -1.10 19.87 9.09
CA ALA A 280 -2.07 20.91 8.88
C ALA A 280 -1.33 22.23 9.07
N SER A 281 -1.11 22.97 7.99
CA SER A 281 -0.73 24.38 8.10
C SER A 281 -1.71 25.04 9.08
N GLU A 282 -1.17 25.47 10.22
CA GLU A 282 -1.77 26.30 11.26
C GLU A 282 -3.25 26.62 11.07
N THR A 283 -4.13 25.78 11.59
CA THR A 283 -5.42 26.25 12.10
C THR A 283 -5.89 25.28 13.17
N THR A 284 -5.78 25.70 14.43
CA THR A 284 -6.46 25.06 15.56
C THR A 284 -7.96 25.24 15.38
N VAL A 285 -8.60 24.34 14.64
CA VAL A 285 -10.05 24.15 14.70
C VAL A 285 -10.30 23.12 15.80
N PRO A 286 -11.10 23.45 16.83
CA PRO A 286 -11.40 22.50 17.90
C PRO A 286 -12.11 21.28 17.30
N ALA A 287 -11.63 20.08 17.66
CA ALA A 287 -12.23 18.81 17.25
C ALA A 287 -13.71 18.78 17.68
N GLY A 288 -14.60 18.48 16.73
CA GLY A 288 -16.00 18.20 17.03
C GLY A 288 -16.15 16.92 17.87
N PRO A 289 -17.16 16.82 18.75
CA PRO A 289 -17.25 15.82 19.82
C PRO A 289 -17.53 14.36 19.40
N ASP A 290 -17.53 14.01 18.12
CA ASP A 290 -18.39 12.91 17.65
C ASP A 290 -17.65 11.83 16.84
N ALA A 291 -16.54 11.29 17.36
CA ALA A 291 -15.75 10.30 16.64
C ALA A 291 -16.12 8.81 16.89
N ALA A 292 -16.94 8.50 17.90
CA ALA A 292 -17.30 7.11 18.22
C ALA A 292 -18.62 6.74 17.54
N GLN A 293 -18.69 5.56 16.90
CA GLN A 293 -20.00 5.02 16.51
C GLN A 293 -20.75 4.59 17.78
N GLY A 294 -21.94 5.14 18.00
CA GLY A 294 -22.86 4.59 18.97
C GLY A 294 -23.56 3.35 18.41
N SER A 295 -23.67 2.30 19.22
CA SER A 295 -24.71 1.25 19.18
C SER A 295 -24.55 -0.02 18.33
N ALA A 296 -23.40 -0.33 17.74
CA ALA A 296 -23.12 -1.72 17.34
C ALA A 296 -22.72 -2.56 18.57
N GLU A 297 -23.00 -3.87 18.57
CA GLU A 297 -22.61 -4.77 19.66
C GLU A 297 -21.11 -4.61 19.93
N ALA A 298 -20.74 -4.36 21.19
CA ALA A 298 -19.38 -3.97 21.52
C ALA A 298 -18.43 -5.17 21.32
N ILE A 299 -17.64 -5.14 20.25
CA ILE A 299 -16.51 -6.06 20.08
C ILE A 299 -15.54 -5.82 21.25
N PRO A 300 -15.01 -6.88 21.91
CA PRO A 300 -14.11 -6.72 23.03
C PRO A 300 -12.96 -5.76 22.71
N ALA A 301 -12.73 -4.77 23.57
CA ALA A 301 -11.67 -3.78 23.38
C ALA A 301 -10.25 -4.38 23.43
N SER A 302 -10.09 -5.59 24.00
CA SER A 302 -8.81 -6.27 24.08
C SER A 302 -8.56 -7.12 22.84
N LEU A 303 -7.54 -6.76 22.06
CA LEU A 303 -7.07 -7.56 20.94
C LEU A 303 -6.33 -8.82 21.41
N VAL A 304 -6.58 -9.93 20.73
CA VAL A 304 -5.84 -11.18 20.88
C VAL A 304 -5.25 -11.61 19.55
N LEU A 305 -4.10 -12.30 19.59
CA LEU A 305 -3.52 -12.83 18.37
C LEU A 305 -4.46 -13.89 17.78
N PRO A 306 -4.80 -13.80 16.48
CA PRO A 306 -5.71 -14.74 15.85
C PRO A 306 -5.11 -16.15 15.80
N THR A 307 -6.00 -17.15 15.86
CA THR A 307 -5.66 -18.58 15.72
C THR A 307 -6.04 -19.14 14.34
N ARG A 308 -6.82 -18.39 13.57
CA ARG A 308 -7.21 -18.69 12.19
C ARG A 308 -7.27 -17.42 11.35
N MET A 309 -7.20 -17.56 10.04
CA MET A 309 -7.44 -16.45 9.11
C MET A 309 -8.89 -15.96 9.19
N PRO A 310 -9.15 -14.64 9.03
CA PRO A 310 -10.51 -14.14 8.86
C PRO A 310 -11.11 -14.65 7.53
N ARG A 311 -12.40 -14.94 7.52
CA ARG A 311 -13.13 -15.28 6.30
C ARG A 311 -13.51 -14.00 5.56
N ILE A 312 -12.95 -13.80 4.37
CA ILE A 312 -13.25 -12.65 3.52
C ILE A 312 -14.03 -13.15 2.30
N ALA A 313 -15.34 -12.92 2.31
CA ALA A 313 -16.25 -13.42 1.29
C ALA A 313 -16.35 -12.49 0.07
N TRP A 314 -16.12 -11.20 0.29
CA TRP A 314 -16.23 -10.18 -0.74
C TRP A 314 -15.16 -9.11 -0.52
N ARG A 315 -14.56 -8.61 -1.59
CA ARG A 315 -13.51 -7.59 -1.51
C ARG A 315 -13.68 -6.52 -2.57
N ALA A 316 -13.58 -5.26 -2.17
CA ALA A 316 -13.56 -4.15 -3.10
C ALA A 316 -12.65 -3.01 -2.65
N GLY A 317 -12.10 -2.27 -3.60
CA GLY A 317 -11.28 -1.11 -3.36
C GLY A 317 -11.87 0.13 -4.00
N ILE A 318 -11.70 1.28 -3.36
CA ILE A 318 -11.97 2.59 -3.96
C ILE A 318 -10.69 3.42 -3.97
N ASP A 319 -10.35 3.99 -5.13
CA ASP A 319 -9.18 4.86 -5.29
C ASP A 319 -9.46 5.92 -6.36
N LEU A 320 -8.79 7.07 -6.30
CA LEU A 320 -8.91 8.11 -7.32
C LEU A 320 -8.28 7.70 -8.66
N ALA A 321 -7.28 6.82 -8.62
CA ALA A 321 -6.54 6.32 -9.78
C ALA A 321 -6.07 4.88 -9.51
N PRO A 322 -6.99 3.90 -9.43
CA PRO A 322 -6.63 2.51 -9.14
C PRO A 322 -5.62 1.99 -10.17
N ILE A 323 -4.72 1.12 -9.72
CA ILE A 323 -3.71 0.47 -10.56
C ILE A 323 -4.32 -0.81 -11.12
N ASP A 324 -4.43 -0.92 -12.45
CA ASP A 324 -4.84 -2.19 -13.07
C ASP A 324 -3.66 -3.15 -13.12
N VAL A 325 -3.70 -4.18 -12.29
CA VAL A 325 -2.61 -5.18 -12.20
C VAL A 325 -2.39 -6.00 -13.48
N ARG A 326 -3.33 -5.92 -14.43
CA ARG A 326 -3.26 -6.56 -15.75
C ARG A 326 -2.60 -5.65 -16.79
N ASP A 327 -2.48 -4.35 -16.51
CA ASP A 327 -1.82 -3.39 -17.39
C ASP A 327 -0.33 -3.27 -17.05
N ALA A 328 0.53 -3.58 -18.03
CA ALA A 328 1.97 -3.59 -17.83
C ALA A 328 2.57 -2.19 -17.59
N GLU A 329 1.96 -1.13 -18.12
CA GLU A 329 2.39 0.25 -17.91
C GLU A 329 2.06 0.71 -16.48
N ASP A 330 0.87 0.36 -15.98
CA ASP A 330 0.45 0.60 -14.60
C ASP A 330 1.36 -0.11 -13.60
N ILE A 331 1.65 -1.39 -13.84
CA ILE A 331 2.60 -2.15 -13.00
C ILE A 331 3.99 -1.54 -13.05
N ARG A 332 4.49 -1.14 -14.23
CA ARG A 332 5.80 -0.50 -14.35
C ARG A 332 5.85 0.80 -13.55
N TRP A 333 4.78 1.61 -13.60
CA TRP A 333 4.70 2.84 -12.83
C TRP A 333 4.69 2.56 -11.33
N PHE A 334 3.82 1.64 -10.90
CA PHE A 334 3.70 1.24 -9.51
C PHE A 334 5.04 0.74 -8.94
N LEU A 335 5.78 -0.09 -9.68
CA LEU A 335 7.11 -0.56 -9.27
C LEU A 335 8.20 0.53 -9.34
N THR A 336 8.01 1.60 -10.11
CA THR A 336 8.93 2.76 -10.16
C THR A 336 8.85 3.60 -8.88
N LEU A 337 7.73 3.52 -8.14
CA LEU A 337 7.57 4.18 -6.85
C LEU A 337 8.40 3.53 -5.73
N LEU A 338 8.86 2.29 -5.94
CA LEU A 338 9.77 1.61 -5.02
C LEU A 338 11.19 2.17 -5.18
N TRP A 339 11.86 2.32 -4.04
CA TRP A 339 13.20 2.86 -4.02
C TRP A 339 14.18 1.82 -4.60
N PRO A 340 15.21 2.24 -5.35
CA PRO A 340 16.11 1.30 -6.02
C PRO A 340 16.72 0.26 -5.08
N GLU A 341 17.04 0.65 -3.85
CA GLU A 341 17.68 -0.22 -2.85
C GLU A 341 16.70 -1.18 -2.14
N GLU A 342 15.38 -1.00 -2.29
CA GLU A 342 14.35 -1.78 -1.60
C GLU A 342 14.04 -3.13 -2.31
N THR A 343 15.08 -3.91 -2.62
CA THR A 343 14.95 -5.14 -3.43
C THR A 343 14.08 -6.23 -2.78
N GLU A 344 14.24 -6.47 -1.48
CA GLU A 344 13.40 -7.45 -0.76
C GLU A 344 11.92 -7.01 -0.72
N ARG A 345 11.68 -5.71 -0.53
CA ARG A 345 10.34 -5.14 -0.55
C ARG A 345 9.73 -5.23 -1.94
N ARG A 346 10.51 -4.97 -3.01
CA ARG A 346 10.10 -5.20 -4.40
C ARG A 346 9.68 -6.64 -4.61
N SER A 347 10.50 -7.63 -4.23
CA SER A 347 10.16 -9.04 -4.38
C SER A 347 8.86 -9.42 -3.68
N ARG A 348 8.61 -8.92 -2.45
CA ARG A 348 7.34 -9.15 -1.75
C ARG A 348 6.16 -8.51 -2.46
N ILE A 349 6.31 -7.28 -2.97
CA ILE A 349 5.26 -6.56 -3.69
C ILE A 349 4.94 -7.25 -5.01
N GLU A 350 5.94 -7.72 -5.75
CA GLU A 350 5.74 -8.49 -6.99
C GLU A 350 5.01 -9.82 -6.73
N ALA A 351 5.35 -10.52 -5.65
CA ALA A 351 4.62 -11.72 -5.23
C ALA A 351 3.17 -11.42 -4.83
N ALA A 352 2.92 -10.30 -4.14
CA ALA A 352 1.57 -9.85 -3.80
C ALA A 352 0.76 -9.48 -5.06
N LEU A 353 1.38 -8.78 -6.03
CA LEU A 353 0.75 -8.46 -7.32
C LEU A 353 0.35 -9.72 -8.08
N GLU A 354 1.14 -10.79 -8.02
CA GLU A 354 0.79 -12.07 -8.64
C GLU A 354 -0.45 -12.70 -7.97
N ILE A 355 -0.58 -12.62 -6.65
CA ILE A 355 -1.79 -13.05 -5.93
C ILE A 355 -3.01 -12.25 -6.39
N VAL A 356 -2.88 -10.92 -6.51
CA VAL A 356 -3.97 -10.05 -6.98
C VAL A 356 -4.33 -10.35 -8.44
N ARG A 357 -3.36 -10.59 -9.32
CA ARG A 357 -3.62 -10.88 -10.75
C ARG A 357 -4.42 -12.15 -10.98
N ARG A 358 -4.24 -13.18 -10.14
CA ARG A 358 -4.95 -14.46 -10.29
C ARG A 358 -6.46 -14.32 -10.08
N ASN A 359 -6.87 -13.39 -9.23
CA ASN A 359 -8.27 -13.09 -9.01
C ASN A 359 -8.39 -11.59 -8.66
N PRO A 360 -8.49 -10.70 -9.65
CA PRO A 360 -8.51 -9.26 -9.39
C PRO A 360 -9.74 -8.85 -8.55
N PRO A 361 -9.60 -7.91 -7.60
CA PRO A 361 -10.72 -7.46 -6.79
C PRO A 361 -11.57 -6.45 -7.57
N LEU A 362 -12.79 -6.17 -7.09
CA LEU A 362 -13.57 -5.05 -7.59
C LEU A 362 -12.86 -3.74 -7.23
N LEU A 363 -12.22 -3.06 -8.19
CA LEU A 363 -11.61 -1.75 -7.99
C LEU A 363 -12.46 -0.68 -8.67
N VAL A 364 -12.96 0.26 -7.88
CA VAL A 364 -13.76 1.40 -8.34
C VAL A 364 -12.90 2.66 -8.35
N THR A 365 -12.94 3.38 -9.47
CA THR A 365 -12.42 4.75 -9.52
C THR A 365 -13.44 5.68 -8.86
N GLY A 366 -13.08 6.34 -7.76
CA GLY A 366 -13.99 7.21 -7.02
C GLY A 366 -13.36 7.94 -5.84
N ASP A 367 -14.05 8.96 -5.34
CA ASP A 367 -13.68 9.68 -4.13
C ASP A 367 -14.09 8.89 -2.87
N ALA A 368 -13.17 8.82 -1.91
CA ALA A 368 -13.32 8.08 -0.66
C ALA A 368 -14.54 8.49 0.19
N VAL A 369 -15.04 9.71 0.04
CA VAL A 369 -16.18 10.23 0.81
C VAL A 369 -17.45 10.16 -0.03
N ASP A 370 -17.41 10.65 -1.27
CA ASP A 370 -18.62 10.88 -2.05
C ASP A 370 -19.18 9.58 -2.66
N ASP A 371 -18.30 8.63 -2.99
CA ASP A 371 -18.68 7.40 -3.71
C ASP A 371 -18.71 6.15 -2.82
N LEU A 372 -18.28 6.24 -1.56
CA LEU A 372 -18.21 5.09 -0.64
C LEU A 372 -19.57 4.42 -0.41
N ALA A 373 -20.64 5.20 -0.31
CA ALA A 373 -21.99 4.68 -0.11
C ALA A 373 -22.44 3.75 -1.24
N ALA A 374 -22.09 4.08 -2.48
CA ALA A 374 -22.44 3.26 -3.64
C ALA A 374 -21.66 1.94 -3.66
N LEU A 375 -20.42 1.93 -3.14
CA LEU A 375 -19.65 0.71 -3.00
C LEU A 375 -20.16 -0.18 -1.87
N VAL A 376 -20.47 0.40 -0.70
CA VAL A 376 -21.06 -0.33 0.44
C VAL A 376 -22.41 -0.95 0.08
N ALA A 377 -23.21 -0.30 -0.77
CA ALA A 377 -24.49 -0.84 -1.24
C ALA A 377 -24.37 -2.13 -2.09
N GLN A 378 -23.17 -2.47 -2.56
CA GLN A 378 -22.90 -3.71 -3.32
C GLN A 378 -22.52 -4.90 -2.43
N VAL A 379 -22.35 -4.68 -1.12
CA VAL A 379 -22.00 -5.73 -0.17
C VAL A 379 -23.07 -6.83 -0.18
N PRO A 380 -22.71 -8.10 -0.39
CA PRO A 380 -23.66 -9.22 -0.37
C PRO A 380 -24.36 -9.36 0.98
N ALA A 381 -25.62 -9.81 0.94
CA ALA A 381 -26.34 -10.19 2.15
C ALA A 381 -25.59 -11.33 2.87
N GLY A 382 -25.56 -11.27 4.20
CA GLY A 382 -24.87 -12.26 5.04
C GLY A 382 -23.37 -12.00 5.24
N ALA A 383 -22.80 -10.97 4.61
CA ALA A 383 -21.44 -10.52 4.87
C ALA A 383 -21.42 -9.21 5.67
N THR A 384 -20.48 -9.09 6.60
CA THR A 384 -20.27 -7.90 7.45
C THR A 384 -19.44 -6.85 6.70
N PRO A 385 -19.96 -5.65 6.41
CA PRO A 385 -19.21 -4.61 5.71
C PRO A 385 -18.13 -4.02 6.62
N VAL A 386 -16.87 -4.17 6.22
CA VAL A 386 -15.71 -3.61 6.94
C VAL A 386 -14.95 -2.66 6.02
N VAL A 387 -14.95 -1.38 6.36
CA VAL A 387 -14.15 -0.35 5.68
C VAL A 387 -12.81 -0.22 6.37
N VAL A 388 -11.73 -0.21 5.59
CA VAL A 388 -10.35 -0.02 6.07
C VAL A 388 -9.77 1.24 5.44
N THR A 389 -9.11 2.05 6.28
CA THR A 389 -8.27 3.16 5.82
C THR A 389 -6.86 2.96 6.34
N ALA A 390 -5.89 2.80 5.44
CA ALA A 390 -4.51 2.46 5.80
C ALA A 390 -3.51 3.54 5.34
N GLY A 391 -3.48 4.67 6.05
CA GLY A 391 -2.60 5.81 5.76
C GLY A 391 -3.14 6.76 4.66
N VAL A 392 -4.36 6.52 4.18
CA VAL A 392 -4.98 7.27 3.08
C VAL A 392 -5.56 8.60 3.56
N LEU A 393 -6.06 8.66 4.80
CA LEU A 393 -6.74 9.86 5.28
C LEU A 393 -5.79 11.05 5.44
N ALA A 394 -4.48 10.81 5.56
CA ALA A 394 -3.46 11.85 5.52
C ALA A 394 -3.43 12.65 4.20
N TYR A 395 -4.00 12.11 3.12
CA TYR A 395 -4.14 12.78 1.81
C TYR A 395 -5.40 13.65 1.71
N LEU A 396 -6.36 13.47 2.62
CA LEU A 396 -7.55 14.29 2.68
C LEU A 396 -7.30 15.55 3.53
N PRO A 397 -7.88 16.70 3.14
CA PRO A 397 -7.99 17.86 4.02
C PRO A 397 -8.75 17.51 5.32
N PRO A 398 -8.48 18.20 6.45
CA PRO A 398 -9.13 17.90 7.73
C PRO A 398 -10.66 17.82 7.67
N ALA A 399 -11.32 18.78 7.01
CA ALA A 399 -12.77 18.77 6.85
C ALA A 399 -13.29 17.53 6.11
N ARG A 400 -12.53 17.05 5.10
CA ARG A 400 -12.88 15.82 4.36
C ARG A 400 -12.68 14.56 5.20
N ARG A 401 -11.74 14.55 6.15
CA ARG A 401 -11.60 13.43 7.11
C ARG A 401 -12.81 13.36 8.05
N GLU A 402 -13.33 14.50 8.48
CA GLU A 402 -14.54 14.57 9.30
C GLU A 402 -15.80 14.15 8.52
N GLU A 403 -15.90 14.55 7.25
CA GLU A 403 -16.95 14.07 6.34
C GLU A 403 -16.89 12.56 6.15
N PHE A 404 -15.71 12.00 5.84
CA PHE A 404 -15.48 10.56 5.76
C PHE A 404 -15.94 9.85 7.03
N ALA A 405 -15.48 10.35 8.18
CA ALA A 405 -15.83 9.78 9.48
C ALA A 405 -17.34 9.81 9.72
N ARG A 406 -18.06 10.88 9.36
CA ARG A 406 -19.53 10.93 9.46
C ARG A 406 -20.20 9.95 8.51
N GLU A 407 -19.65 9.79 7.31
CA GLU A 407 -20.21 8.92 6.29
C GLU A 407 -20.12 7.44 6.69
N VAL A 408 -18.98 6.97 7.18
CA VAL A 408 -18.86 5.58 7.69
C VAL A 408 -19.80 5.31 8.87
N ARG A 409 -20.05 6.29 9.76
CA ARG A 409 -21.08 6.16 10.82
C ARG A 409 -22.47 6.05 10.24
N ARG A 410 -22.80 6.90 9.27
CA ARG A 410 -24.12 6.92 8.61
C ARG A 410 -24.41 5.60 7.90
N LEU A 411 -23.39 4.99 7.31
CA LEU A 411 -23.49 3.72 6.59
C LEU A 411 -23.61 2.51 7.54
N GLY A 412 -23.27 2.65 8.82
CA GLY A 412 -23.37 1.57 9.81
C GLY A 412 -22.39 0.42 9.54
N VAL A 413 -21.27 0.70 8.87
CA VAL A 413 -20.19 -0.26 8.61
C VAL A 413 -19.21 -0.28 9.77
N ARG A 414 -18.50 -1.41 9.96
CA ARG A 414 -17.31 -1.44 10.81
C ARG A 414 -16.18 -0.70 10.12
N TRP A 415 -15.53 0.21 10.82
CA TRP A 415 -14.42 0.98 10.28
C TRP A 415 -13.13 0.72 11.06
N ILE A 416 -12.15 0.11 10.39
CA ILE A 416 -10.80 -0.03 10.90
C ILE A 416 -9.94 1.10 10.33
N SER A 417 -9.52 2.03 11.18
CA SER A 417 -8.53 3.04 10.80
C SER A 417 -7.13 2.59 11.24
N ASN A 418 -6.19 2.55 10.30
CA ASN A 418 -4.76 2.38 10.54
C ASN A 418 -4.05 3.64 10.01
N GLU A 419 -3.99 4.67 10.85
CA GLU A 419 -3.63 6.02 10.44
C GLU A 419 -2.56 6.61 11.36
N GLY A 420 -1.77 7.55 10.84
CA GLY A 420 -0.80 8.29 11.64
C GLY A 420 -1.49 9.05 12.79
N GLU A 421 -0.81 9.17 13.93
CA GLU A 421 -1.36 9.74 15.18
C GLU A 421 -2.04 11.12 15.01
N ARG A 422 -1.59 11.96 14.07
CA ARG A 422 -2.16 13.30 13.82
C ARG A 422 -3.35 13.31 12.86
N VAL A 423 -3.69 12.18 12.24
CA VAL A 423 -4.68 12.13 11.16
C VAL A 423 -6.11 12.22 11.70
N LEU A 424 -6.37 11.56 12.84
CA LEU A 424 -7.67 11.50 13.51
C LEU A 424 -7.54 12.01 14.97
N PRO A 425 -7.66 13.33 15.22
CA PRO A 425 -7.40 13.92 16.54
C PRO A 425 -8.20 13.28 17.68
N ALA A 426 -9.48 13.00 17.46
CA ALA A 426 -10.34 12.40 18.48
C ALA A 426 -9.91 10.96 18.88
N VAL A 427 -9.35 10.20 17.94
CA VAL A 427 -8.79 8.86 18.21
C VAL A 427 -7.49 9.01 19.02
N ALA A 428 -6.63 9.96 18.65
CA ALA A 428 -5.39 10.25 19.38
C ALA A 428 -5.67 10.74 20.82
N GLU A 429 -6.68 11.58 21.02
CA GLU A 429 -7.09 12.02 22.35
C GLU A 429 -7.61 10.87 23.23
N ARG A 430 -8.32 9.90 22.65
CA ARG A 430 -8.73 8.67 23.36
C ARG A 430 -7.53 7.83 23.74
N LEU A 431 -6.60 7.62 22.80
CA LEU A 431 -5.37 6.90 23.05
C LEU A 431 -4.57 7.55 24.19
N ALA A 432 -4.43 8.87 24.17
CA ALA A 432 -3.73 9.61 25.22
C ALA A 432 -4.33 9.35 26.61
N ARG A 433 -5.67 9.29 26.74
CA ARG A 433 -6.33 8.94 28.02
C ARG A 433 -6.05 7.51 28.47
N ILE A 434 -5.99 6.56 27.53
CA ILE A 434 -5.63 5.16 27.82
C ILE A 434 -4.17 5.07 28.30
N GLU A 435 -3.26 5.74 27.59
CA GLU A 435 -1.82 5.72 27.91
C GLU A 435 -1.49 6.50 29.18
N GLU A 436 -2.18 7.61 29.47
CA GLU A 436 -2.06 8.34 30.75
C GLU A 436 -2.44 7.46 31.94
N ALA A 437 -3.44 6.59 31.78
CA ALA A 437 -3.80 5.61 32.79
C ALA A 437 -2.78 4.46 32.93
N GLY A 438 -1.97 4.19 31.89
CA GLY A 438 -1.03 3.06 31.78
C GLY A 438 0.47 3.40 31.84
N ALA A 439 0.85 4.68 31.89
CA ALA A 439 2.25 5.17 31.90
C ALA A 439 3.15 4.66 30.75
N ALA A 440 2.60 4.51 29.54
CA ALA A 440 3.39 4.17 28.34
C ALA A 440 3.94 5.43 27.66
N ALA A 441 5.19 5.40 27.19
CA ALA A 441 5.76 6.51 26.42
C ALA A 441 5.19 6.54 24.99
N SER A 442 4.88 7.74 24.48
CA SER A 442 4.49 7.94 23.09
C SER A 442 5.64 7.61 22.14
N GLU A 443 5.35 6.87 21.07
CA GLU A 443 6.33 6.46 20.06
C GLU A 443 6.19 7.34 18.81
N PRO A 444 7.20 8.15 18.46
CA PRO A 444 7.11 9.03 17.29
C PRO A 444 6.94 8.22 15.99
N GLY A 445 5.97 8.59 15.16
CA GLY A 445 5.74 7.94 13.86
C GLY A 445 4.84 6.71 13.87
N ARG A 446 4.29 6.34 15.02
CA ARG A 446 3.35 5.24 15.14
C ARG A 446 2.03 5.52 14.40
N PHE A 447 1.40 4.45 13.96
CA PHE A 447 0.02 4.48 13.53
C PHE A 447 -0.86 3.99 14.68
N ILE A 448 -2.07 4.51 14.73
CA ILE A 448 -3.10 4.05 15.66
C ILE A 448 -4.03 3.14 14.88
N ILE A 449 -4.22 1.92 15.39
CA ILE A 449 -5.25 1.01 14.94
C ILE A 449 -6.47 1.26 15.80
N ALA A 450 -7.57 1.67 15.18
CA ALA A 450 -8.83 1.88 15.88
C ALA A 450 -9.98 1.19 15.14
N LEU A 451 -10.93 0.66 15.90
CA LEU A 451 -12.19 0.12 15.41
C LEU A 451 -13.30 1.09 15.80
N ASP A 452 -14.03 1.59 14.81
CA ASP A 452 -15.16 2.50 15.00
C ASP A 452 -14.83 3.77 15.83
N GLY A 453 -13.55 4.18 15.76
CA GLY A 453 -12.99 5.32 16.47
C GLY A 453 -12.44 4.99 17.87
N GLU A 454 -12.51 3.75 18.33
CA GLU A 454 -11.91 3.29 19.58
C GLU A 454 -10.51 2.70 19.34
N PRO A 455 -9.44 3.29 19.91
CA PRO A 455 -8.08 2.77 19.77
C PRO A 455 -7.97 1.36 20.37
N LEU A 456 -7.34 0.45 19.61
CA LEU A 456 -7.12 -0.95 20.03
C LEU A 456 -5.63 -1.34 20.05
N ALA A 457 -4.83 -0.71 19.19
CA ALA A 457 -3.40 -0.97 19.09
C ALA A 457 -2.65 0.25 18.55
N VAL A 458 -1.32 0.22 18.70
CA VAL A 458 -0.41 1.05 17.91
C VAL A 458 0.51 0.15 17.09
N ALA A 459 0.91 0.62 15.91
CA ALA A 459 1.67 -0.18 14.95
C ALA A 459 2.70 0.66 14.19
N GLY A 460 3.67 -0.01 13.58
CA GLY A 460 4.55 0.61 12.59
C GLY A 460 3.80 0.90 11.28
N PRO A 461 4.18 1.96 10.53
CA PRO A 461 3.51 2.40 9.28
C PRO A 461 3.40 1.34 8.17
N HIS A 462 4.23 0.31 8.24
CA HIS A 462 4.35 -0.76 7.25
C HIS A 462 4.03 -2.14 7.85
N GLY A 463 3.51 -2.20 9.08
CA GLY A 463 3.15 -3.44 9.78
C GLY A 463 4.33 -4.23 10.35
N GLN A 464 5.51 -3.62 10.44
CA GLN A 464 6.73 -4.25 10.95
C GLN A 464 6.68 -4.56 12.46
N TRP A 465 5.84 -3.84 13.21
CA TRP A 465 5.58 -4.11 14.63
C TRP A 465 4.15 -3.72 15.03
N LEU A 466 3.65 -4.31 16.12
CA LEU A 466 2.32 -4.10 16.68
C LEU A 466 2.36 -4.17 18.21
N ARG A 467 1.58 -3.31 18.88
CA ARG A 467 1.39 -3.31 20.33
C ARG A 467 -0.08 -3.10 20.65
N PHE A 468 -0.68 -4.05 21.37
CA PHE A 468 -2.05 -3.94 21.87
C PHE A 468 -2.12 -2.97 23.05
N LEU A 469 -3.28 -2.32 23.25
CA LEU A 469 -3.52 -1.34 24.31
C LEU A 469 -4.05 -1.95 25.61
#